data_AF-A0A2B7IPN2-F1
#
_entry.id   AF-A0A2B7IPN2-F1
#
_cell.length_a   1.000
_cell.length_b   1.000
_cell.length_c   1.000
_cell.angle_alpha   90.00
_cell.angle_beta   90.00
_cell.angle_gamma   90.00
#
_symmetry.space_group_name_H-M   'P 1'
#
loop_
_entity.id
_entity.type
_entity.pdbx_description
1 polymer ?
#
loop_
_entity_poly.entity_id
_entity_poly.type
_entity_poly.pdbx_seq_one_letter_code
_entity_poly.pdbx_strand_id
1 'polypeptide(L)'
;MSADITAILEDLAAGRIDTAEASRRIAAAGQDQPTSGVTSGPDCGPGPRHGASEDDAPGADSSSLGGFTIPSEAKEGLRSAWRVVSGMAESVGETVASTVSSGSRRASGGNDSERSVDMTTDLDRVRINCSGRRIRLIGDRSIPGVQIGGKHTRRRIGRVVEIGIDGHLAPDLGVLKRFRFPTGMDGVKDLSFGREVTVRVHPDLPVDIELSGGSLRASGVERFGRVRVTAGVTEIDGVHQIEDGLFQAGSGSITGRIDTGRSQIRVESGNLNIKLAGGSNVSVRGKAQTGMISWPEGGEVDEYVMGNGSARLDLTCLVGRIAVRAL
;
A
#
# COMPACT_ATOMS: atom_id res chain seq x y z
N MET A 1 32.70 14.67 21.00
CA MET A 1 32.15 13.39 20.53
C MET A 1 31.38 13.62 19.20
N SER A 2 32.07 14.12 18.16
CA SER A 2 31.47 14.39 16.83
C SER A 2 32.50 14.62 15.72
N ALA A 3 33.73 15.02 16.07
CA ALA A 3 34.79 15.27 15.10
C ALA A 3 35.22 13.99 14.35
N ASP A 4 35.33 12.85 15.04
CA ASP A 4 35.84 11.61 14.43
C ASP A 4 34.86 11.00 13.41
N ILE A 5 33.56 11.04 13.68
CA ILE A 5 32.53 10.56 12.74
C ILE A 5 32.47 11.50 11.52
N THR A 6 32.65 12.80 11.72
CA THR A 6 32.65 13.78 10.63
C THR A 6 33.84 13.57 9.68
N ALA A 7 35.03 13.30 10.23
CA ALA A 7 36.22 13.00 9.43
C ALA A 7 36.07 11.70 8.60
N ILE A 8 35.44 10.66 9.16
CA ILE A 8 35.18 9.41 8.43
C ILE A 8 34.21 9.64 7.25
N LEU A 9 33.19 10.48 7.44
CA LEU A 9 32.23 10.80 6.38
C LEU A 9 32.85 11.67 5.28
N GLU A 10 33.79 12.55 5.63
CA GLU A 10 34.53 13.37 4.66
C GLU A 10 35.49 12.52 3.82
N ASP A 11 36.15 11.54 4.41
CA ASP A 11 37.01 10.59 3.69
C ASP A 11 36.20 9.65 2.76
N LEU A 12 34.99 9.26 3.14
CA LEU A 12 34.06 8.51 2.28
C LEU A 12 33.58 9.37 1.11
N ALA A 13 33.22 10.64 1.37
CA ALA A 13 32.80 11.58 0.34
C ALA A 13 33.93 11.93 -0.64
N ALA A 14 35.17 11.96 -0.15
CA ALA A 14 36.36 12.13 -0.98
C ALA A 14 36.79 10.85 -1.73
N GLY A 15 36.09 9.71 -1.52
CA GLY A 15 36.39 8.43 -2.16
C GLY A 15 37.70 7.79 -1.69
N ARG A 16 38.26 8.24 -0.56
CA ARG A 16 39.50 7.71 0.02
C ARG A 16 39.27 6.41 0.78
N ILE A 17 38.04 6.13 1.19
CA ILE A 17 37.61 4.87 1.79
C ILE A 17 36.33 4.38 1.11
N ASP A 18 36.13 3.06 1.11
CA ASP A 18 34.90 2.45 0.62
C ASP A 18 33.79 2.45 1.70
N THR A 19 32.56 2.15 1.27
CA THR A 19 31.37 2.14 2.13
C THR A 19 31.42 1.07 3.21
N ALA A 20 32.07 -0.07 2.96
CA ALA A 20 32.20 -1.15 3.93
C ALA A 20 33.18 -0.78 5.05
N GLU A 21 34.26 -0.09 4.70
CA GLU A 21 35.29 0.38 5.61
C GLU A 21 34.80 1.56 6.45
N ALA A 22 34.07 2.50 5.86
CA ALA A 22 33.43 3.60 6.61
C ALA A 22 32.44 3.06 7.65
N SER A 23 31.63 2.05 7.30
CA SER A 23 30.67 1.43 8.22
C SER A 23 31.36 0.73 9.40
N ARG A 24 32.48 0.03 9.16
CA ARG A 24 33.29 -0.58 10.23
C ARG A 24 33.86 0.45 11.19
N ARG A 25 34.38 1.58 10.69
CA ARG A 25 34.99 2.62 11.53
C ARG A 25 33.98 3.38 12.38
N ILE A 26 32.77 3.61 11.86
CA ILE A 26 31.67 4.22 12.62
C ILE A 26 31.21 3.27 13.74
N ALA A 27 31.14 1.97 13.47
CA ALA A 27 30.78 0.97 14.49
C ALA A 27 31.82 0.87 15.61
N ALA A 28 33.12 0.93 15.28
CA ALA A 28 34.19 0.92 16.27
C ALA A 28 34.19 2.19 17.14
N ALA A 29 33.97 3.37 16.54
CA ALA A 29 33.87 4.63 17.27
C ALA A 29 32.65 4.69 18.21
N GLY A 30 31.63 3.87 17.98
CA GLY A 30 30.44 3.75 18.83
C GLY A 30 30.57 2.77 20.01
N GLN A 31 31.62 1.94 20.06
CA GLN A 31 31.76 0.86 21.06
C GLN A 31 32.61 1.22 22.30
N ASP A 32 33.34 2.34 22.30
CA ASP A 32 34.20 2.77 23.42
C ASP A 32 33.45 3.55 24.52
N GLN A 33 32.16 3.27 24.75
CA GLN A 33 31.40 3.91 25.84
C GLN A 33 31.28 2.97 27.05
N PRO A 34 32.05 3.19 28.14
CA PRO A 34 31.93 2.37 29.35
C PRO A 34 30.66 2.74 30.12
N THR A 35 29.71 1.80 30.19
CA THR A 35 28.62 1.80 31.17
C THR A 35 29.11 1.16 32.47
N SER A 36 29.16 1.94 33.58
CA SER A 36 28.75 1.52 34.93
C SER A 36 29.35 2.40 36.03
N GLY A 37 28.50 2.88 36.94
CA GLY A 37 28.91 3.39 38.24
C GLY A 37 27.85 4.24 38.94
N VAL A 38 26.99 3.62 39.76
CA VAL A 38 26.81 3.93 41.20
C VAL A 38 25.58 3.21 41.77
N THR A 39 25.83 2.59 42.92
CA THR A 39 25.08 1.64 43.73
C THR A 39 24.43 2.27 44.97
N SER A 40 23.30 1.68 45.43
CA SER A 40 22.82 1.53 46.85
C SER A 40 22.43 2.80 47.63
N GLY A 41 21.41 2.90 48.49
CA GLY A 41 20.56 1.97 49.27
C GLY A 41 19.55 2.78 50.16
N PRO A 42 18.94 2.22 51.24
CA PRO A 42 17.47 2.05 51.41
C PRO A 42 16.82 2.81 52.59
N ASP A 43 15.46 2.85 52.71
CA ASP A 43 14.72 2.53 53.97
C ASP A 43 13.16 2.44 53.85
N CYS A 44 12.56 1.82 54.88
CA CYS A 44 11.20 1.29 55.11
C CYS A 44 10.00 2.30 55.21
N GLY A 45 8.76 1.77 55.08
CA GLY A 45 7.43 2.47 55.19
C GLY A 45 6.97 2.79 56.63
N PRO A 46 5.66 2.81 57.02
CA PRO A 46 4.36 2.76 56.30
C PRO A 46 3.25 3.80 56.75
N GLY A 47 2.23 4.07 55.88
CA GLY A 47 0.82 4.63 56.06
C GLY A 47 0.44 5.71 57.14
N PRO A 48 -0.84 6.15 57.29
CA PRO A 48 -2.06 6.07 56.44
C PRO A 48 -3.00 7.34 56.43
N ARG A 49 -4.15 7.26 55.71
CA ARG A 49 -5.51 7.86 55.95
C ARG A 49 -6.02 9.16 55.25
N HIS A 50 -7.20 8.96 54.62
CA HIS A 50 -8.46 9.74 54.58
C HIS A 50 -8.59 11.12 53.90
N GLY A 51 -9.63 11.23 53.06
CA GLY A 51 -10.34 12.47 52.75
C GLY A 51 -11.21 12.40 51.49
N ALA A 52 -12.48 12.04 51.65
CA ALA A 52 -13.52 12.13 50.61
C ALA A 52 -14.04 13.57 50.47
N SER A 53 -14.57 13.94 49.29
CA SER A 53 -15.84 14.68 49.11
C SER A 53 -16.18 14.80 47.61
N GLU A 54 -17.39 14.36 47.28
CA GLU A 54 -18.22 14.72 46.11
C GLU A 54 -18.50 16.26 46.15
N ASP A 55 -18.81 17.00 45.09
CA ASP A 55 -19.93 16.86 44.15
C ASP A 55 -19.73 17.78 42.92
N ASP A 56 -20.56 17.49 41.91
CA ASP A 56 -21.27 18.40 40.99
C ASP A 56 -20.92 18.36 39.48
N ALA A 57 -21.85 17.72 38.76
CA ALA A 57 -22.08 17.78 37.31
C ALA A 57 -23.00 19.01 37.02
N PRO A 58 -23.49 19.33 35.79
CA PRO A 58 -23.53 18.52 34.58
C PRO A 58 -23.25 19.26 33.25
N GLY A 59 -23.11 18.48 32.17
CA GLY A 59 -23.48 18.95 30.83
C GLY A 59 -22.55 18.55 29.69
N ALA A 60 -23.14 17.83 28.75
CA ALA A 60 -22.87 17.82 27.31
C ALA A 60 -22.06 16.67 26.68
N ASP A 61 -22.83 15.77 26.09
CA ASP A 61 -22.63 15.05 24.83
C ASP A 61 -21.34 15.30 24.02
N SER A 62 -20.55 14.24 23.81
CA SER A 62 -20.22 13.73 22.47
C SER A 62 -19.30 12.51 22.52
N SER A 63 -19.69 11.50 21.75
CA SER A 63 -18.96 10.27 21.45
C SER A 63 -17.53 10.53 20.97
N SER A 64 -16.54 9.96 21.67
CA SER A 64 -15.15 9.86 21.20
C SER A 64 -14.71 8.40 21.18
N LEU A 65 -14.75 7.81 19.97
CA LEU A 65 -14.14 6.53 19.65
C LEU A 65 -12.62 6.70 19.51
N GLY A 66 -11.89 6.03 20.40
CA GLY A 66 -10.62 5.33 20.12
C GLY A 66 -9.49 6.14 19.47
N GLY A 67 -8.73 6.87 20.30
CA GLY A 67 -7.42 7.40 19.92
C GLY A 67 -6.37 6.30 19.78
N PHE A 68 -5.77 6.20 18.59
CA PHE A 68 -4.53 5.45 18.37
C PHE A 68 -3.43 6.44 17.97
N THR A 69 -2.51 6.72 18.90
CA THR A 69 -1.28 7.48 18.64
C THR A 69 -0.21 6.53 18.11
N ILE A 70 0.22 6.75 16.87
CA ILE A 70 1.34 6.01 16.27
C ILE A 70 2.65 6.55 16.87
N PRO A 71 3.51 5.72 17.49
CA PRO A 71 4.80 6.16 18.01
C PRO A 71 5.76 6.60 16.88
N SER A 72 6.53 7.65 17.14
CA SER A 72 7.39 8.36 16.19
C SER A 72 8.47 7.47 15.54
N GLU A 73 8.98 6.46 16.25
CA GLU A 73 10.06 5.58 15.79
C GLU A 73 9.63 4.63 14.65
N ALA A 74 8.34 4.28 14.54
CA ALA A 74 7.83 3.45 13.45
C ALA A 74 7.80 4.18 12.09
N LYS A 75 7.88 5.53 12.09
CA LYS A 75 7.95 6.34 10.87
C LYS A 75 9.35 6.41 10.28
N GLU A 76 10.38 6.18 11.09
CA GLU A 76 11.79 6.24 10.66
C GLU A 76 12.24 4.92 10.04
N GLY A 77 11.80 3.78 10.58
CA GLY A 77 12.03 2.46 9.97
C GLY A 77 11.37 2.30 8.59
N LEU A 78 10.24 2.99 8.35
CA LEU A 78 9.60 3.03 7.03
C LEU A 78 10.43 3.87 6.05
N ARG A 79 11.04 4.97 6.49
CA ARG A 79 11.84 5.85 5.61
C ARG A 79 13.18 5.25 5.21
N SER A 80 13.82 4.47 6.09
CA SER A 80 15.08 3.79 5.78
C SER A 80 14.88 2.64 4.77
N ALA A 81 13.77 1.90 4.88
CA ALA A 81 13.42 0.86 3.90
C ALA A 81 13.16 1.44 2.49
N TRP A 82 12.53 2.63 2.39
CA TRP A 82 12.33 3.31 1.12
C TRP A 82 13.66 3.75 0.47
N ARG A 83 14.67 4.15 1.27
CA ARG A 83 15.96 4.63 0.75
C ARG A 83 16.83 3.48 0.21
N VAL A 84 16.75 2.29 0.80
CA VAL A 84 17.50 1.10 0.34
C VAL A 84 16.91 0.53 -0.95
N VAL A 85 15.58 0.51 -1.09
CA VAL A 85 14.91 0.06 -2.33
C VAL A 85 15.13 1.04 -3.49
N SER A 86 15.22 2.34 -3.20
CA SER A 86 15.55 3.35 -4.21
C SER A 86 16.95 3.13 -4.82
N GLY A 87 17.91 2.62 -4.04
CA GLY A 87 19.30 2.41 -4.49
C GLY A 87 19.55 1.11 -5.26
N MET A 88 18.59 0.18 -5.31
CA MET A 88 18.70 -1.06 -6.10
C MET A 88 17.95 -1.02 -7.44
N ALA A 89 17.16 0.02 -7.69
CA ALA A 89 16.48 0.23 -8.97
C ALA A 89 17.37 0.89 -10.04
N GLU A 90 18.61 1.25 -9.71
CA GLU A 90 19.51 1.99 -10.60
C GLU A 90 20.40 1.11 -11.51
N SER A 91 20.39 -0.23 -11.40
CA SER A 91 21.34 -1.08 -12.15
C SER A 91 20.77 -2.02 -13.22
N VAL A 92 19.44 -2.06 -13.44
CA VAL A 92 18.86 -2.98 -14.44
C VAL A 92 17.70 -2.31 -15.18
N GLY A 93 18.02 -1.49 -16.18
CA GLY A 93 16.98 -0.89 -17.02
C GLY A 93 17.46 -0.19 -18.29
N GLU A 94 18.74 -0.31 -18.64
CA GLU A 94 19.31 0.37 -19.80
C GLU A 94 19.70 -0.66 -20.88
N THR A 95 18.69 -1.19 -21.58
CA THR A 95 18.82 -1.70 -22.95
C THR A 95 17.44 -2.11 -23.45
N VAL A 96 17.13 -1.73 -24.69
CA VAL A 96 15.86 -1.88 -25.44
C VAL A 96 14.78 -0.82 -25.10
N ALA A 97 14.29 0.04 -25.99
CA ALA A 97 14.35 0.07 -27.44
C ALA A 97 14.20 1.52 -27.95
N SER A 98 15.23 1.99 -28.64
CA SER A 98 15.10 3.07 -29.62
C SER A 98 14.83 2.42 -30.97
N THR A 99 13.67 2.67 -31.57
CA THR A 99 13.39 2.83 -33.01
C THR A 99 11.90 2.66 -33.27
N VAL A 100 11.17 3.75 -33.48
CA VAL A 100 10.51 4.06 -34.77
C VAL A 100 9.97 5.48 -34.76
N SER A 101 10.04 6.08 -35.94
CA SER A 101 9.99 7.50 -36.20
C SER A 101 8.57 8.08 -36.32
N SER A 102 8.51 9.38 -36.02
CA SER A 102 7.84 10.46 -36.76
C SER A 102 6.51 10.24 -37.47
N GLY A 103 5.51 11.02 -37.08
CA GLY A 103 4.33 11.33 -37.90
C GLY A 103 3.47 12.42 -37.27
N SER A 104 3.73 13.68 -37.63
CA SER A 104 2.94 14.86 -37.25
C SER A 104 1.54 14.83 -37.87
N ARG A 105 0.50 15.13 -37.08
CA ARG A 105 -0.60 16.00 -37.53
C ARG A 105 -1.34 16.64 -36.36
N ARG A 106 -1.63 17.93 -36.56
CA ARG A 106 -2.15 18.93 -35.62
C ARG A 106 -3.67 19.08 -35.80
N ALA A 107 -4.33 19.56 -34.73
CA ALA A 107 -5.74 20.01 -34.61
C ALA A 107 -6.78 18.88 -34.52
N SER A 108 -7.84 18.96 -33.70
CA SER A 108 -8.55 20.13 -33.19
C SER A 108 -9.08 19.91 -31.78
N GLY A 109 -9.27 21.00 -31.04
CA GLY A 109 -9.89 20.99 -29.72
C GLY A 109 -11.33 20.52 -29.75
N GLY A 110 -11.69 19.76 -28.72
CA GLY A 110 -13.03 19.33 -28.39
C GLY A 110 -13.01 18.96 -26.91
N ASN A 111 -13.48 19.89 -26.10
CA ASN A 111 -13.60 19.72 -24.67
C ASN A 111 -14.89 18.92 -24.45
N ASP A 112 -14.78 17.61 -24.24
CA ASP A 112 -15.76 16.82 -23.49
C ASP A 112 -15.14 15.48 -23.08
N SER A 113 -15.22 15.20 -21.78
CA SER A 113 -14.76 13.94 -21.20
C SER A 113 -15.73 12.82 -21.62
N GLU A 114 -15.48 12.21 -22.77
CA GLU A 114 -16.32 11.16 -23.33
C GLU A 114 -16.30 9.88 -22.46
N ARG A 115 -17.33 9.75 -21.63
CA ARG A 115 -17.71 8.52 -20.94
C ARG A 115 -18.15 7.47 -21.96
N SER A 116 -17.22 6.67 -22.47
CA SER A 116 -17.55 5.48 -23.26
C SER A 116 -17.93 4.32 -22.34
N VAL A 117 -18.96 3.57 -22.73
CA VAL A 117 -19.46 2.40 -22.00
C VAL A 117 -19.36 1.17 -22.90
N ASP A 118 -18.68 0.13 -22.43
CA ASP A 118 -18.71 -1.20 -23.04
C ASP A 118 -19.69 -2.11 -22.25
N MET A 119 -20.36 -3.05 -22.92
CA MET A 119 -21.39 -3.94 -22.33
C MET A 119 -20.78 -5.26 -21.81
N THR A 120 -21.24 -5.79 -20.66
CA THR A 120 -20.76 -7.05 -20.04
C THR A 120 -20.97 -8.26 -20.92
N THR A 121 -22.09 -8.35 -21.64
CA THR A 121 -22.34 -9.47 -22.56
C THR A 121 -21.25 -9.59 -23.62
N ASP A 122 -20.56 -8.48 -23.89
CA ASP A 122 -19.51 -8.39 -24.90
C ASP A 122 -18.10 -8.38 -24.30
N LEU A 123 -17.99 -8.38 -22.96
CA LEU A 123 -16.74 -8.32 -22.22
C LEU A 123 -16.59 -9.52 -21.28
N ASP A 124 -15.45 -10.19 -21.38
CA ASP A 124 -15.10 -11.27 -20.45
C ASP A 124 -14.27 -10.75 -19.28
N ARG A 125 -13.55 -9.64 -19.46
CA ARG A 125 -12.60 -9.12 -18.46
C ARG A 125 -12.23 -7.65 -18.70
N VAL A 126 -11.92 -6.95 -17.61
CA VAL A 126 -11.27 -5.63 -17.64
C VAL A 126 -9.87 -5.75 -17.07
N ARG A 127 -8.86 -5.22 -17.76
CA ARG A 127 -7.48 -5.14 -17.27
C ARG A 127 -7.08 -3.70 -17.05
N ILE A 128 -6.65 -3.37 -15.83
CA ILE A 128 -6.30 -2.02 -15.42
C ILE A 128 -4.82 -1.98 -15.05
N ASN A 129 -4.04 -1.16 -15.76
CA ASN A 129 -2.67 -0.86 -15.41
C ASN A 129 -2.62 0.58 -14.89
N CYS A 130 -2.27 0.75 -13.62
CA CYS A 130 -2.21 2.03 -12.94
C CYS A 130 -0.80 2.26 -12.39
N SER A 131 -0.16 3.35 -12.80
CA SER A 131 1.16 3.73 -12.31
C SER A 131 1.12 5.13 -11.72
N GLY A 132 1.63 5.32 -10.51
CA GLY A 132 1.80 6.63 -9.87
C GLY A 132 0.51 7.44 -9.61
N ARG A 133 -0.69 6.83 -9.64
CA ARG A 133 -1.98 7.52 -9.42
C ARG A 133 -2.84 6.89 -8.33
N ARG A 134 -3.87 7.65 -7.96
CA ARG A 134 -5.01 7.16 -7.20
C ARG A 134 -6.10 6.69 -8.15
N ILE A 135 -6.53 5.45 -7.98
CA ILE A 135 -7.65 4.86 -8.71
C ILE A 135 -8.78 4.49 -7.74
N ARG A 136 -9.99 4.84 -8.15
CA ARG A 136 -11.22 4.42 -7.50
C ARG A 136 -11.98 3.47 -8.41
N LEU A 137 -12.09 2.22 -7.99
CA LEU A 137 -12.84 1.19 -8.68
C LEU A 137 -14.20 1.01 -7.98
N ILE A 138 -15.29 1.12 -8.72
CA ILE A 138 -16.65 1.06 -8.18
C ILE A 138 -17.41 -0.03 -8.91
N GLY A 139 -17.86 -1.03 -8.18
CA GLY A 139 -18.82 -1.99 -8.68
C GLY A 139 -20.21 -1.36 -8.75
N ASP A 140 -20.82 -1.41 -9.92
CA ASP A 140 -22.05 -0.70 -10.20
C ASP A 140 -22.94 -1.52 -11.14
N ARG A 141 -24.01 -2.09 -10.58
CA ARG A 141 -24.98 -2.91 -11.35
C ARG A 141 -25.84 -2.07 -12.30
N SER A 142 -25.85 -0.73 -12.16
CA SER A 142 -26.60 0.14 -13.06
C SER A 142 -25.94 0.28 -14.43
N ILE A 143 -24.64 -0.04 -14.55
CA ILE A 143 -23.95 -0.02 -15.83
C ILE A 143 -23.77 -1.44 -16.34
N PRO A 144 -24.01 -1.67 -17.65
CA PRO A 144 -23.87 -2.99 -18.20
C PRO A 144 -22.43 -3.43 -18.33
N GLY A 145 -21.39 -2.58 -18.28
CA GLY A 145 -20.00 -3.06 -18.30
C GLY A 145 -19.01 -2.09 -17.68
N VAL A 146 -18.19 -1.38 -18.44
CA VAL A 146 -17.16 -0.48 -17.86
C VAL A 146 -17.31 0.96 -18.32
N GLN A 147 -17.15 1.90 -17.38
CA GLN A 147 -17.17 3.34 -17.61
C GLN A 147 -16.01 4.00 -16.87
N ILE A 148 -15.25 4.87 -17.55
CA ILE A 148 -14.03 5.47 -17.00
C ILE A 148 -14.18 7.00 -16.98
N GLY A 149 -13.82 7.62 -15.86
CA GLY A 149 -13.75 9.06 -15.68
C GLY A 149 -12.35 9.50 -15.28
N GLY A 150 -11.81 10.52 -15.95
CA GLY A 150 -10.46 11.03 -15.74
C GLY A 150 -9.53 10.75 -16.92
N LYS A 151 -8.26 11.16 -16.82
CA LYS A 151 -7.25 10.94 -17.87
C LYS A 151 -6.86 9.46 -17.90
N HIS A 152 -7.11 8.79 -19.02
CA HIS A 152 -6.83 7.37 -19.23
C HIS A 152 -6.54 7.09 -20.71
N THR A 153 -5.89 5.97 -20.98
CA THR A 153 -5.88 5.31 -22.28
C THR A 153 -6.80 4.09 -22.22
N ARG A 154 -7.51 3.80 -23.30
CA ARG A 154 -8.35 2.60 -23.41
C ARG A 154 -8.04 1.87 -24.71
N ARG A 155 -7.93 0.54 -24.63
CA ARG A 155 -7.76 -0.33 -25.79
C ARG A 155 -8.64 -1.56 -25.62
N ARG A 156 -9.43 -1.88 -26.63
CA ARG A 156 -10.20 -3.13 -26.67
C ARG A 156 -9.47 -4.17 -27.50
N ILE A 157 -9.27 -5.35 -26.94
CA ILE A 157 -8.67 -6.52 -27.60
C ILE A 157 -9.67 -7.66 -27.49
N GLY A 158 -10.43 -7.90 -28.56
CA GLY A 158 -11.52 -8.86 -28.53
C GLY A 158 -12.54 -8.53 -27.43
N ARG A 159 -12.65 -9.42 -26.46
CA ARG A 159 -13.58 -9.34 -25.32
C ARG A 159 -12.92 -8.82 -24.03
N VAL A 160 -11.70 -8.30 -24.12
CA VAL A 160 -10.98 -7.69 -22.99
C VAL A 160 -10.80 -6.20 -23.25
N VAL A 161 -11.06 -5.39 -22.22
CA VAL A 161 -10.76 -3.95 -22.24
C VAL A 161 -9.54 -3.68 -21.37
N GLU A 162 -8.49 -3.16 -21.98
CA GLU A 162 -7.28 -2.68 -21.33
C GLU A 162 -7.40 -1.18 -21.05
N ILE A 163 -7.12 -0.80 -19.81
CA ILE A 163 -7.19 0.57 -19.31
C ILE A 163 -5.82 0.94 -18.77
N GLY A 164 -5.18 1.93 -19.37
CA GLY A 164 -3.91 2.49 -18.92
C GLY A 164 -4.14 3.81 -18.17
N ILE A 165 -3.61 3.89 -16.96
CA ILE A 165 -3.75 5.04 -16.07
C ILE A 165 -2.34 5.45 -15.62
N ASP A 166 -1.79 6.42 -16.34
CA ASP A 166 -0.43 6.89 -16.09
C ASP A 166 -0.42 8.18 -15.27
N GLY A 167 0.23 8.08 -14.11
CA GLY A 167 0.59 9.16 -13.22
C GLY A 167 2.04 9.50 -13.40
N HIS A 168 2.34 10.78 -13.36
CA HIS A 168 3.73 11.19 -13.30
C HIS A 168 4.21 10.93 -11.87
N LEU A 169 4.99 9.87 -11.67
CA LEU A 169 5.64 9.55 -10.40
C LEU A 169 6.79 10.55 -10.19
N ALA A 170 6.42 11.80 -9.91
CA ALA A 170 7.28 12.99 -9.91
C ALA A 170 7.99 13.29 -11.25
N PRO A 171 8.20 14.58 -11.59
CA PRO A 171 9.05 14.96 -12.71
C PRO A 171 10.49 14.56 -12.42
N ASP A 172 11.17 14.10 -13.46
CA ASP A 172 12.61 13.92 -13.55
C ASP A 172 13.39 14.89 -12.63
N LEU A 173 14.01 14.36 -11.57
CA LEU A 173 14.79 15.13 -10.59
C LEU A 173 16.00 15.86 -11.23
N GLY A 174 16.27 15.65 -12.52
CA GLY A 174 17.29 16.36 -13.30
C GLY A 174 16.98 17.83 -13.65
N VAL A 175 15.72 18.29 -13.59
CA VAL A 175 15.33 19.62 -14.10
C VAL A 175 15.12 20.67 -12.99
N LEU A 176 15.18 20.28 -11.71
CA LEU A 176 14.92 21.17 -10.56
C LEU A 176 16.14 22.01 -10.12
N LYS A 177 16.96 22.50 -11.06
CA LYS A 177 18.02 23.49 -10.78
C LYS A 177 17.74 24.90 -11.29
N ARG A 178 16.60 25.19 -11.92
CA ARG A 178 16.45 26.50 -12.62
C ARG A 178 15.12 27.24 -12.64
N PHE A 179 14.07 26.81 -11.95
CA PHE A 179 12.83 27.60 -11.94
C PHE A 179 12.27 27.87 -10.54
N ARG A 180 12.24 29.15 -10.23
CA ARG A 180 11.70 29.84 -9.05
C ARG A 180 10.24 29.42 -8.80
N PHE A 181 9.97 28.87 -7.61
CA PHE A 181 8.62 28.47 -7.17
C PHE A 181 7.69 29.69 -7.04
N PRO A 182 6.57 29.77 -7.79
CA PRO A 182 5.49 30.70 -7.48
C PRO A 182 4.61 30.13 -6.35
N THR A 183 4.39 30.95 -5.33
CA THR A 183 3.53 30.67 -4.18
C THR A 183 2.08 30.43 -4.62
N GLY A 184 1.58 29.22 -4.38
CA GLY A 184 0.19 28.82 -4.62
C GLY A 184 -0.02 27.37 -4.18
N MET A 185 -0.30 27.16 -2.89
CA MET A 185 -0.30 25.82 -2.26
C MET A 185 -1.46 24.91 -2.65
N ASP A 186 -2.43 25.36 -3.45
CA ASP A 186 -3.55 24.53 -3.90
C ASP A 186 -3.26 23.73 -5.18
N GLY A 187 -2.22 24.07 -5.95
CA GLY A 187 -1.85 23.39 -7.20
C GLY A 187 -0.91 22.19 -7.04
N VAL A 188 -0.34 21.96 -5.86
CA VAL A 188 0.74 20.97 -5.65
C VAL A 188 0.19 19.55 -5.42
N LYS A 189 -1.03 19.42 -4.90
CA LYS A 189 -1.70 18.11 -4.76
C LYS A 189 -2.10 17.51 -6.11
N ASP A 190 -2.47 18.34 -7.07
CA ASP A 190 -2.76 17.90 -8.44
C ASP A 190 -1.48 17.54 -9.23
N LEU A 191 -0.32 18.02 -8.80
CA LEU A 191 0.95 17.83 -9.50
C LEU A 191 1.69 16.53 -9.16
N SER A 192 1.49 15.94 -7.96
CA SER A 192 2.33 14.82 -7.51
C SER A 192 1.76 13.41 -7.73
N PHE A 193 0.44 13.25 -7.88
CA PHE A 193 -0.21 11.95 -8.16
C PHE A 193 -1.29 12.04 -9.24
N GLY A 194 -1.50 13.23 -9.80
CA GLY A 194 -2.60 13.54 -10.71
C GLY A 194 -3.99 13.42 -10.09
N ARG A 195 -5.00 13.98 -10.77
CA ARG A 195 -6.42 13.79 -10.43
C ARG A 195 -6.77 12.29 -10.33
N GLU A 196 -7.55 11.92 -9.32
CA GLU A 196 -8.06 10.54 -9.14
C GLU A 196 -8.81 10.08 -10.39
N VAL A 197 -8.54 8.84 -10.83
CA VAL A 197 -9.27 8.21 -11.95
C VAL A 197 -10.32 7.30 -11.36
N THR A 198 -11.57 7.48 -11.78
CA THR A 198 -12.69 6.63 -11.34
C THR A 198 -13.05 5.66 -12.46
N VAL A 199 -13.07 4.38 -12.15
CA VAL A 199 -13.50 3.30 -13.04
C VAL A 199 -14.74 2.67 -12.40
N ARG A 200 -15.88 2.74 -13.09
CA ARG A 200 -17.08 2.00 -12.72
C ARG A 200 -17.10 0.72 -13.55
N VAL A 201 -17.33 -0.42 -12.93
CA VAL A 201 -17.46 -1.72 -13.58
C VAL A 201 -18.71 -2.42 -13.10
N HIS A 202 -19.33 -3.24 -13.94
CA HIS A 202 -20.36 -4.16 -13.48
C HIS A 202 -19.74 -5.15 -12.46
N PRO A 203 -20.35 -5.38 -11.28
CA PRO A 203 -19.75 -6.17 -10.20
C PRO A 203 -19.36 -7.60 -10.58
N ASP A 204 -20.12 -8.20 -11.50
CA ASP A 204 -19.89 -9.56 -11.99
C ASP A 204 -18.75 -9.70 -13.01
N LEU A 205 -18.24 -8.60 -13.55
CA LEU A 205 -17.20 -8.60 -14.57
C LEU A 205 -15.84 -8.77 -13.88
N PRO A 206 -15.05 -9.83 -14.19
CA PRO A 206 -13.74 -10.01 -13.60
C PRO A 206 -12.80 -8.84 -13.91
N VAL A 207 -12.15 -8.31 -12.87
CA VAL A 207 -11.17 -7.22 -13.00
C VAL A 207 -9.78 -7.72 -12.66
N ASP A 208 -8.85 -7.52 -13.59
CA ASP A 208 -7.41 -7.61 -13.35
C ASP A 208 -6.88 -6.19 -13.10
N ILE A 209 -6.08 -6.01 -12.05
CA ILE A 209 -5.47 -4.73 -11.72
C ILE A 209 -3.99 -4.89 -11.37
N GLU A 210 -3.18 -4.02 -11.95
CA GLU A 210 -1.77 -3.86 -11.67
C GLU A 210 -1.54 -2.40 -11.24
N LEU A 211 -1.22 -2.22 -9.97
CA LEU A 211 -0.93 -0.94 -9.35
C LEU A 211 0.56 -0.87 -9.01
N SER A 212 1.27 0.08 -9.60
CA SER A 212 2.67 0.37 -9.28
C SER A 212 2.83 1.81 -8.82
N GLY A 213 3.04 2.02 -7.52
CA GLY A 213 3.07 3.35 -6.93
C GLY A 213 1.69 4.01 -6.93
N GLY A 214 1.17 4.34 -5.75
CA GLY A 214 -0.12 5.03 -5.62
C GLY A 214 -1.12 4.28 -4.76
N SER A 215 -2.41 4.44 -5.04
CA SER A 215 -3.47 3.85 -4.20
C SER A 215 -4.65 3.33 -4.99
N LEU A 216 -5.11 2.14 -4.64
CA LEU A 216 -6.36 1.53 -5.12
C LEU A 216 -7.40 1.57 -4.01
N ARG A 217 -8.57 2.14 -4.31
CA ARG A 217 -9.78 1.95 -3.51
C ARG A 217 -10.83 1.28 -4.38
N ALA A 218 -11.18 0.05 -4.06
CA ALA A 218 -12.23 -0.70 -4.71
C ALA A 218 -13.41 -0.93 -3.76
N SER A 219 -14.63 -0.70 -4.23
CA SER A 219 -15.85 -0.98 -3.47
C SER A 219 -16.91 -1.59 -4.39
N GLY A 220 -17.51 -2.69 -3.95
CA GLY A 220 -18.62 -3.36 -4.64
C GLY A 220 -18.21 -4.19 -5.87
N VAL A 221 -16.90 -4.35 -6.13
CA VAL A 221 -16.41 -5.27 -7.16
C VAL A 221 -16.26 -6.66 -6.56
N GLU A 222 -17.04 -7.60 -7.08
CA GLU A 222 -17.19 -8.92 -6.45
C GLU A 222 -16.10 -9.90 -6.91
N ARG A 223 -15.60 -9.76 -8.16
CA ARG A 223 -14.63 -10.69 -8.75
C ARG A 223 -13.36 -10.01 -9.24
N PHE A 224 -12.24 -10.34 -8.60
CA PHE A 224 -10.92 -10.00 -9.09
C PHE A 224 -10.21 -11.25 -9.62
N GLY A 225 -9.63 -11.13 -10.81
CA GLY A 225 -8.73 -12.16 -11.33
C GLY A 225 -7.35 -11.95 -10.72
N ARG A 226 -6.52 -11.17 -11.40
CA ARG A 226 -5.16 -10.83 -10.96
C ARG A 226 -5.11 -9.46 -10.30
N VAL A 227 -4.63 -9.39 -9.07
CA VAL A 227 -4.36 -8.16 -8.32
C VAL A 227 -2.87 -8.09 -8.03
N ARG A 228 -2.16 -7.13 -8.62
CA ARG A 228 -0.75 -6.85 -8.33
C ARG A 228 -0.60 -5.46 -7.78
N VAL A 229 0.05 -5.35 -6.63
CA VAL A 229 0.26 -4.09 -5.94
C VAL A 229 1.73 -4.00 -5.57
N THR A 230 2.41 -3.01 -6.14
CA THR A 230 3.81 -2.72 -5.87
C THR A 230 3.94 -1.30 -5.33
N ALA A 231 4.58 -1.14 -4.16
CA ALA A 231 4.81 0.16 -3.53
C ALA A 231 3.54 1.03 -3.43
N GLY A 232 2.41 0.41 -3.05
CA GLY A 232 1.09 1.04 -3.06
C GLY A 232 0.22 0.68 -1.87
N VAL A 233 -0.84 1.45 -1.70
CA VAL A 233 -1.88 1.20 -0.67
C VAL A 233 -3.13 0.68 -1.35
N THR A 234 -3.73 -0.38 -0.80
CA THR A 234 -4.92 -1.01 -1.40
C THR A 234 -6.03 -1.21 -0.38
N GLU A 235 -7.22 -0.75 -0.71
CA GLU A 235 -8.44 -0.98 0.04
C GLU A 235 -9.46 -1.62 -0.90
N ILE A 236 -9.84 -2.87 -0.65
CA ILE A 236 -10.83 -3.60 -1.44
C ILE A 236 -11.96 -3.98 -0.50
N ASP A 237 -13.18 -3.59 -0.87
CA ASP A 237 -14.39 -3.84 -0.08
C ASP A 237 -15.49 -4.48 -0.95
N GLY A 238 -16.19 -5.45 -0.35
CA GLY A 238 -17.27 -6.19 -1.00
C GLY A 238 -16.82 -7.26 -1.99
N VAL A 239 -15.63 -7.86 -1.80
CA VAL A 239 -15.12 -8.90 -2.69
C VAL A 239 -15.66 -10.30 -2.34
N HIS A 240 -15.90 -11.13 -3.35
CA HIS A 240 -16.26 -12.54 -3.19
C HIS A 240 -15.11 -13.48 -3.54
N GLN A 241 -14.25 -13.07 -4.48
CA GLN A 241 -13.09 -13.85 -4.89
C GLN A 241 -11.96 -12.95 -5.41
N ILE A 242 -10.72 -13.29 -5.05
CA ILE A 242 -9.49 -12.77 -5.65
C ILE A 242 -8.66 -13.96 -6.11
N GLU A 243 -8.68 -14.29 -7.41
CA GLU A 243 -8.02 -15.50 -7.92
C GLU A 243 -6.52 -15.52 -7.58
N ASP A 244 -5.81 -14.42 -7.86
CA ASP A 244 -4.37 -14.26 -7.63
C ASP A 244 -4.04 -12.83 -7.17
N GLY A 245 -3.68 -12.67 -5.89
CA GLY A 245 -3.28 -11.41 -5.29
C GLY A 245 -1.80 -11.42 -4.89
N LEU A 246 -1.03 -10.46 -5.39
CA LEU A 246 0.38 -10.26 -5.05
C LEU A 246 0.60 -8.83 -4.53
N PHE A 247 1.11 -8.73 -3.31
CA PHE A 247 1.39 -7.47 -2.63
C PHE A 247 2.88 -7.36 -2.30
N GLN A 248 3.56 -6.42 -2.95
CA GLN A 248 4.99 -6.17 -2.85
C GLN A 248 5.21 -4.75 -2.32
N ALA A 249 5.84 -4.63 -1.15
CA ALA A 249 6.04 -3.35 -0.46
C ALA A 249 4.74 -2.54 -0.30
N GLY A 250 3.63 -3.21 -0.02
CA GLY A 250 2.29 -2.62 0.03
C GLY A 250 1.63 -2.73 1.40
N SER A 251 0.70 -1.82 1.68
CA SER A 251 -0.24 -2.00 2.79
C SER A 251 -1.66 -2.06 2.28
N GLY A 252 -2.52 -2.83 2.94
CA GLY A 252 -3.90 -2.86 2.51
C GLY A 252 -4.88 -3.57 3.41
N SER A 253 -6.14 -3.43 3.04
CA SER A 253 -7.26 -4.15 3.64
C SER A 253 -8.16 -4.72 2.56
N ILE A 254 -8.52 -5.99 2.72
CA ILE A 254 -9.46 -6.70 1.88
C ILE A 254 -10.63 -7.12 2.78
N THR A 255 -11.81 -6.62 2.48
CA THR A 255 -13.06 -6.95 3.18
C THR A 255 -14.01 -7.59 2.19
N GLY A 256 -14.56 -8.74 2.53
CA GLY A 256 -15.38 -9.46 1.57
C GLY A 256 -16.08 -10.68 2.12
N ARG A 257 -17.15 -11.08 1.43
CA ARG A 257 -17.86 -12.34 1.65
C ARG A 257 -17.24 -13.42 0.78
N ILE A 258 -16.09 -13.94 1.19
CA ILE A 258 -15.37 -14.96 0.42
C ILE A 258 -16.18 -16.27 0.49
N ASP A 259 -16.92 -16.56 -0.58
CA ASP A 259 -17.89 -17.66 -0.64
C ASP A 259 -17.75 -18.53 -1.90
N THR A 260 -16.87 -18.16 -2.84
CA THR A 260 -16.70 -18.85 -4.11
C THR A 260 -15.24 -19.05 -4.52
N GLY A 261 -15.02 -20.12 -5.28
CA GLY A 261 -13.77 -20.40 -5.96
C GLY A 261 -12.56 -20.58 -5.04
N ARG A 262 -11.39 -20.33 -5.62
CA ARG A 262 -10.11 -20.37 -4.93
C ARG A 262 -9.44 -19.01 -5.05
N SER A 263 -9.02 -18.50 -3.90
CA SER A 263 -8.27 -17.25 -3.79
C SER A 263 -6.85 -17.54 -3.29
N GLN A 264 -5.86 -16.99 -3.99
CA GLN A 264 -4.46 -17.05 -3.54
C GLN A 264 -3.95 -15.65 -3.27
N ILE A 265 -3.46 -15.40 -2.06
CA ILE A 265 -2.94 -14.10 -1.68
C ILE A 265 -1.52 -14.26 -1.15
N ARG A 266 -0.58 -13.58 -1.80
CA ARG A 266 0.83 -13.53 -1.44
C ARG A 266 1.22 -12.11 -1.03
N VAL A 267 1.77 -11.99 0.16
CA VAL A 267 2.42 -10.77 0.65
C VAL A 267 3.91 -11.03 0.70
N GLU A 268 4.67 -10.38 -0.17
CA GLU A 268 6.12 -10.49 -0.19
C GLU A 268 6.76 -9.58 0.84
N SER A 269 6.28 -8.35 0.92
CA SER A 269 6.68 -7.37 1.92
C SER A 269 5.53 -6.41 2.20
N GLY A 270 5.21 -6.22 3.49
CA GLY A 270 4.21 -5.25 3.93
C GLY A 270 3.14 -5.82 4.86
N ASN A 271 2.00 -5.13 4.95
CA ASN A 271 0.96 -5.44 5.92
C ASN A 271 -0.40 -5.55 5.23
N LEU A 272 -1.06 -6.70 5.37
CA LEU A 272 -2.37 -6.94 4.79
C LEU A 272 -3.37 -7.34 5.88
N ASN A 273 -4.53 -6.69 5.90
CA ASN A 273 -5.65 -7.06 6.76
C ASN A 273 -6.74 -7.71 5.91
N ILE A 274 -7.11 -8.95 6.25
CA ILE A 274 -8.16 -9.69 5.58
C ILE A 274 -9.32 -9.79 6.55
N LYS A 275 -10.43 -9.14 6.21
CA LYS A 275 -11.66 -9.13 6.99
C LYS A 275 -12.70 -9.98 6.28
N LEU A 276 -12.97 -11.15 6.84
CA LEU A 276 -14.00 -12.05 6.36
C LEU A 276 -15.34 -11.55 6.87
N ALA A 277 -16.20 -11.10 5.95
CA ALA A 277 -17.53 -10.59 6.28
C ALA A 277 -18.47 -11.73 6.69
N GLY A 278 -19.52 -11.39 7.43
CA GLY A 278 -20.62 -12.30 7.73
C GLY A 278 -21.17 -12.96 6.45
N GLY A 279 -21.40 -14.27 6.51
CA GLY A 279 -21.81 -15.08 5.36
C GLY A 279 -20.66 -15.60 4.49
N SER A 280 -19.40 -15.35 4.86
CA SER A 280 -18.25 -16.02 4.23
C SER A 280 -18.30 -17.53 4.51
N ASN A 281 -17.97 -18.31 3.49
CA ASN A 281 -17.92 -19.77 3.54
C ASN A 281 -16.57 -20.22 2.99
N VAL A 282 -15.53 -20.18 3.82
CA VAL A 282 -14.14 -20.29 3.35
C VAL A 282 -13.25 -21.05 4.32
N SER A 283 -12.43 -21.95 3.76
CA SER A 283 -11.29 -22.55 4.45
C SER A 283 -10.02 -21.73 4.16
N VAL A 284 -9.41 -21.16 5.19
CA VAL A 284 -8.23 -20.30 5.10
C VAL A 284 -7.00 -21.07 5.56
N ARG A 285 -6.00 -21.18 4.69
CA ARG A 285 -4.69 -21.77 5.03
C ARG A 285 -3.61 -20.73 4.92
N GLY A 286 -2.69 -20.71 5.88
CA GLY A 286 -1.64 -19.71 5.96
C GLY A 286 -0.27 -20.35 6.03
N LYS A 287 0.68 -19.83 5.23
CA LYS A 287 2.09 -20.15 5.36
C LYS A 287 2.90 -18.87 5.53
N ALA A 288 3.58 -18.75 6.67
CA ALA A 288 4.52 -17.67 6.94
C ALA A 288 5.97 -18.19 6.82
N GLN A 289 6.87 -17.38 6.25
CA GLN A 289 8.31 -17.68 6.22
C GLN A 289 9.07 -16.80 7.23
N THR A 290 9.27 -15.53 6.92
CA THR A 290 9.91 -14.53 7.81
C THR A 290 8.90 -13.55 8.39
N GLY A 291 7.64 -13.61 7.94
CA GLY A 291 6.53 -12.80 8.43
C GLY A 291 5.68 -13.50 9.49
N MET A 292 4.51 -12.91 9.77
CA MET A 292 3.54 -13.44 10.74
C MET A 292 2.12 -13.42 10.17
N ILE A 293 1.37 -14.49 10.41
CA ILE A 293 -0.07 -14.53 10.17
C ILE A 293 -0.78 -14.50 11.53
N SER A 294 -1.67 -13.53 11.73
CA SER A 294 -2.51 -13.43 12.92
C SER A 294 -3.90 -13.96 12.60
N TRP A 295 -4.36 -14.95 13.36
CA TRP A 295 -5.65 -15.60 13.17
C TRP A 295 -6.75 -14.97 14.03
N PRO A 296 -8.05 -15.13 13.66
CA PRO A 296 -9.16 -14.54 14.42
C PRO A 296 -9.24 -14.99 15.88
N GLU A 297 -9.04 -16.29 16.13
CA GLU A 297 -9.11 -16.90 17.46
C GLU A 297 -7.78 -16.82 18.24
N GLY A 298 -6.73 -16.30 17.61
CA GLY A 298 -5.37 -16.31 18.15
C GLY A 298 -4.67 -17.66 18.01
N GLY A 299 -3.41 -17.73 18.47
CA GLY A 299 -2.59 -18.94 18.41
C GLY A 299 -2.02 -19.24 17.01
N GLU A 300 -1.45 -20.43 16.89
CA GLU A 300 -0.98 -21.00 15.63
C GLU A 300 -2.07 -21.94 15.09
N VAL A 301 -2.51 -21.70 13.86
CA VAL A 301 -3.62 -22.42 13.21
C VAL A 301 -3.17 -22.87 11.82
N ASP A 302 -3.32 -24.17 11.53
CA ASP A 302 -3.00 -24.74 10.21
C ASP A 302 -4.06 -24.35 9.17
N GLU A 303 -5.33 -24.41 9.57
CA GLU A 303 -6.48 -24.09 8.75
C GLU A 303 -7.58 -23.45 9.61
N TYR A 304 -8.01 -22.26 9.23
CA TYR A 304 -9.15 -21.56 9.85
C TYR A 304 -10.36 -21.69 8.93
N VAL A 305 -11.46 -22.27 9.42
CA VAL A 305 -12.68 -22.48 8.63
C VAL A 305 -13.77 -21.53 9.12
N MET A 306 -14.34 -20.77 8.19
CA MET A 306 -15.53 -19.93 8.42
C MET A 306 -16.72 -20.46 7.63
N GLY A 307 -17.88 -20.57 8.26
CA GLY A 307 -19.07 -21.15 7.64
C GLY A 307 -18.88 -22.63 7.35
N ASN A 308 -19.24 -23.07 6.14
CA ASN A 308 -19.10 -24.47 5.71
C ASN A 308 -17.80 -24.78 4.95
N GLY A 309 -16.93 -23.79 4.71
CA GLY A 309 -15.67 -23.97 4.00
C GLY A 309 -15.77 -24.27 2.51
N SER A 310 -16.84 -23.86 1.81
CA SER A 310 -17.02 -24.13 0.38
C SER A 310 -16.00 -23.47 -0.55
N ALA A 311 -15.46 -22.31 -0.15
CA ALA A 311 -14.38 -21.61 -0.86
C ALA A 311 -13.03 -21.85 -0.20
N ARG A 312 -11.95 -21.57 -0.94
CA ARG A 312 -10.59 -21.72 -0.45
C ARG A 312 -9.81 -20.41 -0.50
N LEU A 313 -9.13 -20.07 0.58
CA LEU A 313 -8.22 -18.92 0.66
C LEU A 313 -6.84 -19.37 1.12
N ASP A 314 -5.87 -19.37 0.21
CA ASP A 314 -4.48 -19.70 0.54
C ASP A 314 -3.65 -18.41 0.70
N LEU A 315 -3.08 -18.22 1.89
CA LEU A 315 -2.29 -17.05 2.28
C LEU A 315 -0.81 -17.41 2.37
N THR A 316 0.04 -16.61 1.73
CA THR A 316 1.49 -16.73 1.86
C THR A 316 2.09 -15.40 2.31
N CYS A 317 2.82 -15.41 3.44
CA CYS A 317 3.52 -14.24 3.96
C CYS A 317 5.03 -14.49 3.95
N LEU A 318 5.78 -13.76 3.12
CA LEU A 318 7.23 -13.84 3.08
C LEU A 318 7.84 -12.94 4.15
N VAL A 319 7.66 -11.62 4.05
CA VAL A 319 8.06 -10.61 5.06
C VAL A 319 6.86 -9.73 5.40
N GLY A 320 6.67 -9.44 6.70
CA GLY A 320 5.62 -8.55 7.19
C GLY A 320 4.49 -9.28 7.91
N ARG A 321 3.26 -8.78 7.80
CA ARG A 321 2.12 -9.33 8.54
C ARG A 321 0.88 -9.50 7.66
N ILE A 322 0.20 -10.63 7.82
CA ILE A 322 -1.19 -10.82 7.39
C ILE A 322 -2.05 -10.98 8.65
N ALA A 323 -3.06 -10.13 8.83
CA ALA A 323 -4.02 -10.28 9.92
C ALA A 323 -5.36 -10.72 9.34
N VAL A 324 -5.81 -11.92 9.71
CA VAL A 324 -7.13 -12.44 9.38
C VAL A 324 -8.09 -12.10 10.52
N ARG A 325 -9.23 -11.52 10.18
CA ARG A 325 -10.29 -11.13 11.12
C ARG A 325 -11.63 -11.65 10.62
N ALA A 326 -12.44 -12.17 11.53
CA ALA A 326 -13.87 -12.39 11.27
C ALA A 326 -14.63 -11.13 11.74
N LEU A 327 -15.59 -10.69 10.94
CA LEU A 327 -16.52 -9.59 11.26
C LEU A 327 -17.88 -10.10 11.71
#